data_AF-A0A2D3V247-F1
#
_entry.id   AF-A0A2D3V247-F1
#
_cell.length_a   1.000
_cell.length_b   1.000
_cell.length_c   1.000
_cell.angle_alpha   90.00
_cell.angle_beta   90.00
_cell.angle_gamma   90.00
#
_symmetry.space_group_name_H-M   'P 1'
#
loop_
_entity.id
_entity.type
_entity.pdbx_description
1 polymer ?
#
loop_
_entity_poly.entity_id
_entity_poly.type
_entity_poly.pdbx_seq_one_letter_code
_entity_poly.pdbx_strand_id
1 'polypeptide(L)'
;MSLLLAVSHDKTFPIKDAITVGSPCNFDAFLWNGWDIDQQVEMDGPPALGYAVRNKTLVTWFLANGANPNAGSNYDNAFSRAALLGEPEVIELLLSHGANVDHGQVLHWAVERQHDACEVVKLLMDRGAPLHRLEYDGTAPMWSVLGLRSRGLGSPLHNAIAQGKVDVASTLLDGGADPDFVDTKGKTCRDLARESSKTAAFTLLGL
;
A
#
# COMPACT_ATOMS: atom_id res chain seq x y z
N MET A 1 29.60 -2.59 -34.74
CA MET A 1 29.08 -3.60 -33.79
C MET A 1 28.04 -2.95 -32.92
N SER A 2 26.78 -2.93 -33.37
CA SER A 2 25.64 -2.43 -32.57
C SER A 2 24.40 -3.24 -32.93
N LEU A 3 24.52 -4.56 -32.76
CA LEU A 3 23.44 -5.54 -32.89
C LEU A 3 22.82 -5.73 -31.51
N LEU A 4 22.05 -4.75 -31.02
CA LEU A 4 21.24 -4.88 -29.78
C LEU A 4 20.21 -3.76 -29.59
N LEU A 5 19.62 -3.24 -30.68
CA LEU A 5 18.51 -2.26 -30.62
C LEU A 5 17.17 -2.84 -31.11
N ALA A 6 16.98 -4.15 -30.99
CA ALA A 6 15.75 -4.81 -31.42
C ALA A 6 15.23 -5.81 -30.40
N VAL A 7 14.88 -5.37 -29.18
CA VAL A 7 13.90 -6.07 -28.33
C VAL A 7 13.12 -5.05 -27.47
N SER A 8 11.79 -5.16 -27.53
CA SER A 8 10.70 -4.48 -26.81
C SER A 8 10.49 -2.97 -26.99
N HIS A 9 9.42 -2.62 -27.71
CA HIS A 9 8.76 -1.29 -27.68
C HIS A 9 8.00 -1.03 -26.36
N ASP A 10 8.22 -1.86 -25.35
CA ASP A 10 7.65 -1.70 -24.03
C ASP A 10 8.79 -1.35 -23.06
N LYS A 11 8.87 -0.07 -22.69
CA LYS A 11 9.86 0.44 -21.73
C LYS A 11 9.67 -0.15 -20.32
N THR A 12 8.53 -0.80 -20.05
CA THR A 12 8.16 -1.32 -18.74
C THR A 12 8.77 -2.69 -18.46
N PHE A 13 8.98 -3.49 -19.52
CA PHE A 13 9.57 -4.83 -19.46
C PHE A 13 11.01 -4.86 -18.91
N PRO A 14 11.96 -4.02 -19.41
CA PRO A 14 13.33 -4.03 -18.88
C PRO A 14 13.44 -3.56 -17.43
N ILE A 15 12.53 -2.69 -16.98
CA ILE A 15 12.53 -2.17 -15.60
C ILE A 15 12.12 -3.28 -14.61
N LYS A 16 11.05 -4.04 -14.90
CA LYS A 16 10.59 -5.15 -14.04
C LYS A 16 11.62 -6.27 -13.95
N ASP A 17 12.30 -6.59 -15.06
CA ASP A 17 13.40 -7.55 -15.05
C ASP A 17 14.58 -7.05 -14.21
N ALA A 18 14.96 -5.78 -14.35
CA ALA A 18 16.03 -5.17 -13.55
C ALA A 18 15.72 -5.18 -12.03
N ILE A 19 14.46 -4.96 -11.63
CA ILE A 19 14.02 -5.07 -10.24
C ILE A 19 14.15 -6.51 -9.73
N THR A 20 13.77 -7.49 -10.56
CA THR A 20 13.84 -8.92 -10.21
C THR A 20 15.27 -9.39 -10.03
N VAL A 21 16.19 -8.90 -10.87
CA VAL A 21 17.64 -9.11 -10.72
C VAL A 21 18.16 -8.45 -9.44
N GLY A 22 17.59 -7.31 -9.03
CA GLY A 22 17.89 -6.64 -7.77
C GLY A 22 19.24 -5.92 -7.74
N SER A 23 19.89 -5.76 -8.89
CA SER A 23 21.18 -5.09 -9.02
C SER A 23 21.01 -3.60 -9.41
N PRO A 24 21.53 -2.66 -8.61
CA PRO A 24 21.46 -1.23 -8.91
C PRO A 24 22.11 -0.81 -10.23
N CYS A 25 23.11 -1.57 -10.71
CA CYS A 25 23.89 -1.21 -11.91
C CYS A 25 23.03 -1.03 -13.18
N ASN A 26 21.91 -1.76 -13.28
CA ASN A 26 20.98 -1.60 -14.39
C ASN A 26 20.31 -0.22 -14.37
N PHE A 27 20.02 0.29 -13.17
CA PHE A 27 19.37 1.58 -13.00
C PHE A 27 20.32 2.75 -13.18
N ASP A 28 21.62 2.59 -12.87
CA ASP A 28 22.65 3.57 -13.24
C ASP A 28 22.64 3.81 -14.76
N ALA A 29 22.58 2.72 -15.54
CA ALA A 29 22.50 2.79 -16.99
C ALA A 29 21.19 3.46 -17.47
N PHE A 30 20.06 3.19 -16.81
CA PHE A 30 18.79 3.85 -17.14
C PHE A 30 18.84 5.36 -16.88
N LEU A 31 19.37 5.78 -15.73
CA LEU A 31 19.53 7.21 -15.38
C LEU A 31 20.44 7.93 -16.39
N TRP A 32 21.55 7.31 -16.80
CA TRP A 32 22.42 7.88 -17.85
C TRP A 32 21.73 8.07 -19.21
N ASN A 33 20.69 7.28 -19.48
CA ASN A 33 19.87 7.41 -20.69
C ASN A 33 18.64 8.31 -20.49
N GLY A 34 18.56 9.06 -19.39
CA GLY A 34 17.48 10.00 -19.11
C GLY A 34 16.17 9.34 -18.68
N TRP A 35 16.23 8.15 -18.08
CA TRP A 35 15.07 7.55 -17.43
C TRP A 35 14.61 8.41 -16.25
N ASP A 36 13.31 8.69 -16.20
CA ASP A 36 12.68 9.36 -15.07
C ASP A 36 12.38 8.34 -13.96
N ILE A 37 13.07 8.50 -12.83
CA ILE A 37 13.04 7.58 -11.68
C ILE A 37 11.65 7.48 -11.03
N ASP A 38 10.85 8.54 -11.15
CA ASP A 38 9.50 8.64 -10.59
C ASP A 38 8.40 8.31 -11.62
N GLN A 39 8.78 7.96 -12.86
CA GLN A 39 7.83 7.53 -13.87
C GLN A 39 7.17 6.21 -13.47
N GLN A 40 5.84 6.15 -13.57
CA GLN A 40 5.06 4.94 -13.33
C GLN A 40 5.48 3.83 -14.31
N VAL A 41 5.61 2.61 -13.80
CA VAL A 41 5.96 1.45 -14.64
C VAL A 41 4.74 0.95 -15.40
N GLU A 42 3.55 1.04 -14.84
CA GLU A 42 2.30 0.67 -15.51
C GLU A 42 1.23 1.73 -15.30
N MET A 43 0.20 1.71 -16.15
CA MET A 43 -0.93 2.66 -16.06
C MET A 43 -1.52 2.57 -14.65
N ASP A 44 -1.55 3.71 -13.96
CA ASP A 44 -2.03 3.89 -12.59
C ASP A 44 -1.29 3.09 -11.49
N GLY A 45 -0.19 2.40 -11.84
CA GLY A 45 0.67 1.69 -10.89
C GLY A 45 1.77 2.57 -10.29
N PRO A 46 2.59 2.01 -9.37
CA PRO A 46 3.67 2.75 -8.77
C PRO A 46 4.87 2.89 -9.73
N PRO A 47 5.80 3.80 -9.43
CA PRO A 47 7.13 3.84 -10.05
C PRO A 47 7.95 2.60 -9.67
N ALA A 48 9.13 2.46 -10.27
CA ALA A 48 10.01 1.30 -10.06
C ALA A 48 10.30 1.02 -8.57
N LEU A 49 10.39 2.09 -7.76
CA LEU A 49 10.57 2.00 -6.31
C LEU A 49 9.49 1.12 -5.63
N GLY A 50 8.23 1.19 -6.06
CA GLY A 50 7.13 0.43 -5.45
C GLY A 50 7.20 -1.08 -5.65
N TYR A 51 7.88 -1.54 -6.71
CA TYR A 51 8.14 -2.96 -6.93
C TYR A 51 9.41 -3.45 -6.23
N ALA A 52 10.31 -2.52 -5.90
CA ALA A 52 11.58 -2.80 -5.24
C ALA A 52 11.48 -2.91 -3.72
N VAL A 53 10.31 -2.64 -3.12
CA VAL A 53 10.12 -2.54 -1.66
C VAL A 53 10.53 -3.78 -0.85
N ARG A 54 10.67 -4.95 -1.49
CA ARG A 54 11.18 -6.18 -0.85
C ARG A 54 12.71 -6.26 -0.80
N ASN A 55 13.40 -5.39 -1.53
CA ASN A 55 14.86 -5.34 -1.62
C ASN A 55 15.37 -4.02 -1.04
N LYS A 56 15.76 -4.06 0.24
CA LYS A 56 16.28 -2.89 0.98
C LYS A 56 17.45 -2.21 0.28
N THR A 57 18.37 -2.97 -0.33
CA THR A 57 19.52 -2.41 -1.06
C THR A 57 19.05 -1.57 -2.24
N LEU A 58 18.08 -2.08 -3.01
CA LEU A 58 17.56 -1.39 -4.17
C LEU A 58 16.72 -0.16 -3.77
N VAL A 59 15.90 -0.27 -2.73
CA VAL A 59 15.19 0.87 -2.14
C VAL A 59 16.17 1.97 -1.71
N THR A 60 17.23 1.60 -0.99
CA THR A 60 18.25 2.56 -0.54
C THR A 60 18.90 3.27 -1.72
N TRP A 61 19.21 2.53 -2.79
CA TRP A 61 19.76 3.12 -4.01
C TRP A 61 18.78 4.09 -4.68
N PHE A 62 17.50 3.73 -4.81
CA PHE A 62 16.49 4.61 -5.41
C PHE A 62 16.35 5.92 -4.63
N LEU A 63 16.24 5.83 -3.30
CA LEU A 63 16.13 7.01 -2.44
C LEU A 63 17.39 7.87 -2.47
N ALA A 64 18.58 7.26 -2.52
CA ALA A 64 19.85 7.98 -2.67
C ALA A 64 19.97 8.71 -4.02
N ASN A 65 19.25 8.25 -5.06
CA ASN A 65 19.20 8.85 -6.38
C ASN A 65 17.97 9.75 -6.59
N GLY A 66 17.29 10.15 -5.50
CA GLY A 66 16.24 11.16 -5.54
C GLY A 66 14.84 10.64 -5.89
N ALA A 67 14.61 9.33 -5.85
CA ALA A 67 13.26 8.78 -6.00
C ALA A 67 12.32 9.35 -4.93
N ASN A 68 11.17 9.84 -5.35
CA ASN A 68 10.15 10.35 -4.45
C ASN A 68 9.34 9.17 -3.89
N PRO A 69 9.34 8.93 -2.56
CA PRO A 69 8.58 7.83 -1.96
C PRO A 69 7.06 7.97 -2.12
N ASN A 70 6.58 9.17 -2.47
CA ASN A 70 5.17 9.48 -2.72
C ASN A 70 4.79 9.44 -4.21
N ALA A 71 5.72 9.15 -5.11
CA ALA A 71 5.40 9.05 -6.53
C ALA A 71 4.54 7.81 -6.82
N GLY A 72 3.60 7.96 -7.76
CA GLY A 72 2.59 6.96 -8.10
C GLY A 72 1.18 7.54 -8.15
N SER A 73 0.18 6.68 -8.17
CA SER A 73 -1.21 7.10 -8.14
C SER A 73 -1.69 7.33 -6.70
N ASN A 74 -2.83 8.02 -6.56
CA ASN A 74 -3.45 8.26 -5.25
C ASN A 74 -3.92 6.97 -4.53
N TYR A 75 -3.89 5.81 -5.20
CA TYR A 75 -4.26 4.52 -4.59
C TYR A 75 -3.11 3.51 -4.55
N ASP A 76 -2.14 3.63 -5.45
CA ASP A 76 -1.02 2.71 -5.60
C ASP A 76 0.28 3.48 -5.87
N ASN A 77 1.03 3.68 -4.78
CA ASN A 77 2.32 4.34 -4.76
C ASN A 77 3.35 3.46 -4.05
N ALA A 78 4.61 3.87 -4.11
CA ALA A 78 5.70 3.08 -3.54
C ALA A 78 5.52 2.78 -2.05
N PHE A 79 5.08 3.76 -1.27
CA PHE A 79 4.88 3.60 0.16
C PHE A 79 3.69 2.69 0.51
N SER A 80 2.60 2.78 -0.23
CA SER A 80 1.45 1.88 -0.11
C SER A 80 1.83 0.42 -0.37
N ARG A 81 2.70 0.16 -1.36
CA ARG A 81 3.25 -1.18 -1.62
C ARG A 81 4.18 -1.65 -0.52
N ALA A 82 4.99 -0.76 0.05
CA ALA A 82 5.84 -1.09 1.19
C ALA A 82 4.99 -1.49 2.42
N ALA A 83 3.87 -0.82 2.66
CA ALA A 83 2.94 -1.20 3.73
C ALA A 83 2.33 -2.61 3.55
N LEU A 84 2.22 -3.11 2.30
CA LEU A 84 1.76 -4.48 2.01
C LEU A 84 2.88 -5.53 2.04
N LEU A 85 4.06 -5.20 1.47
CA LEU A 85 5.07 -6.19 1.10
C LEU A 85 6.46 -5.93 1.68
N GLY A 86 6.72 -4.70 2.13
CA GLY A 86 8.01 -4.28 2.65
C GLY A 86 8.23 -4.76 4.08
N GLU A 87 9.49 -5.00 4.41
CA GLU A 87 9.91 -5.23 5.80
C GLU A 87 9.75 -3.92 6.61
N PRO A 88 9.54 -3.98 7.94
CA PRO A 88 9.42 -2.80 8.79
C PRO A 88 10.55 -1.78 8.60
N GLU A 89 11.79 -2.23 8.37
CA GLU A 89 12.94 -1.35 8.12
C GLU A 89 12.84 -0.59 6.79
N VAL A 90 12.19 -1.17 5.77
CA VAL A 90 11.95 -0.48 4.50
C VAL A 90 10.87 0.59 4.68
N ILE A 91 9.84 0.30 5.47
CA ILE A 91 8.78 1.27 5.80
C ILE A 91 9.38 2.46 6.56
N GLU A 92 10.21 2.19 7.58
CA GLU A 92 10.95 3.21 8.32
C GLU A 92 11.87 4.04 7.42
N LEU A 93 12.58 3.38 6.51
CA LEU A 93 13.45 4.06 5.55
C LEU A 93 12.65 5.03 4.66
N LEU A 94 11.53 4.59 4.08
CA LEU A 94 10.68 5.44 3.26
C LEU A 94 10.10 6.61 4.07
N LEU A 95 9.67 6.38 5.32
CA LEU A 95 9.20 7.42 6.23
C LEU A 95 10.30 8.46 6.52
N SER A 96 11.53 8.02 6.76
CA SER A 96 12.67 8.92 6.97
C SER A 96 13.00 9.78 5.75
N HIS A 97 12.59 9.34 4.56
CA HIS A 97 12.69 10.07 3.29
C HIS A 97 11.41 10.85 2.92
N GLY A 98 10.48 11.04 3.88
CA GLY A 98 9.30 11.88 3.69
C GLY A 98 8.11 11.18 3.04
N ALA A 99 8.03 9.85 3.12
CA ALA A 99 6.81 9.14 2.75
C ALA A 99 5.62 9.62 3.58
N ASN A 100 4.50 9.90 2.92
CA ASN A 100 3.29 10.43 3.52
C ASN A 100 2.31 9.28 3.82
N VAL A 101 2.05 9.05 5.10
CA VAL A 101 1.08 8.03 5.57
C VAL A 101 -0.35 8.28 5.11
N ASP A 102 -0.67 9.51 4.74
CA ASP A 102 -1.98 9.94 4.23
C ASP A 102 -2.07 9.85 2.68
N HIS A 103 -0.98 9.54 1.99
CA HIS A 103 -0.98 9.42 0.53
C HIS A 103 -1.07 7.96 0.09
N GLY A 104 -2.13 7.59 -0.63
CA GLY A 104 -2.38 6.20 -1.01
C GLY A 104 -3.32 5.46 -0.08
N GLN A 105 -3.23 4.13 -0.10
CA GLN A 105 -4.03 3.21 0.71
C GLN A 105 -3.18 2.50 1.76
N VAL A 106 -2.25 3.24 2.37
CA VAL A 106 -1.18 2.73 3.25
C VAL A 106 -1.74 1.84 4.36
N LEU A 107 -2.71 2.34 5.13
CA LEU A 107 -3.26 1.58 6.25
C LEU A 107 -4.16 0.42 5.80
N HIS A 108 -4.91 0.56 4.70
CA HIS A 108 -5.69 -0.54 4.12
C HIS A 108 -4.78 -1.69 3.66
N TRP A 109 -3.66 -1.37 3.02
CA TRP A 109 -2.68 -2.37 2.57
C TRP A 109 -1.93 -3.03 3.74
N ALA A 110 -1.62 -2.28 4.80
CA ALA A 110 -1.05 -2.85 6.02
C ALA A 110 -2.00 -3.86 6.68
N VAL A 111 -3.31 -3.62 6.63
CA VAL A 111 -4.33 -4.56 7.12
C VAL A 111 -4.40 -5.83 6.26
N GLU A 112 -4.17 -5.75 4.94
CA GLU A 112 -4.12 -6.91 4.04
C GLU A 112 -2.87 -7.78 4.23
N ARG A 113 -1.83 -7.26 4.91
CA ARG A 113 -0.57 -7.95 5.12
C ARG A 113 -0.70 -9.26 5.90
N GLN A 114 0.04 -10.29 5.49
CA GLN A 114 -0.10 -11.65 6.04
C GLN A 114 0.71 -11.88 7.31
N HIS A 115 1.94 -11.35 7.33
CA HIS A 115 2.85 -11.45 8.46
C HIS A 115 2.90 -10.09 9.16
N ASP A 116 3.18 -10.08 10.47
CA ASP A 116 3.53 -8.90 11.27
C ASP A 116 2.60 -7.66 11.09
N ALA A 117 1.36 -7.88 10.62
CA ALA A 117 0.42 -6.82 10.28
C ALA A 117 0.15 -5.88 11.46
N CYS A 118 0.05 -6.42 12.68
CA CYS A 118 -0.11 -5.61 13.89
C CYS A 118 1.07 -4.67 14.14
N GLU A 119 2.30 -5.10 13.88
CA GLU A 119 3.50 -4.28 14.07
C GLU A 119 3.52 -3.12 13.08
N VAL A 120 3.29 -3.40 11.79
CA VAL A 120 3.27 -2.36 10.75
C VAL A 120 2.08 -1.42 10.92
N VAL A 121 0.91 -1.93 11.31
CA VAL A 121 -0.25 -1.08 11.63
C VAL A 121 0.07 -0.15 12.80
N LYS A 122 0.67 -0.65 13.89
CA LYS A 122 1.12 0.20 15.01
C LYS A 122 2.10 1.28 14.55
N LEU A 123 3.13 0.88 13.81
CA LEU A 123 4.12 1.80 13.26
C LEU A 123 3.46 2.92 12.44
N LEU A 124 2.50 2.58 11.57
CA LEU A 124 1.82 3.57 10.73
C LEU A 124 0.89 4.48 11.55
N MET A 125 0.21 3.94 12.56
CA MET A 125 -0.62 4.74 13.48
C MET A 125 0.22 5.72 14.29
N ASP A 126 1.39 5.30 14.79
CA ASP A 126 2.34 6.15 15.51
C ASP A 126 2.86 7.31 14.64
N ARG A 127 2.76 7.16 13.31
CA ARG A 127 3.12 8.19 12.31
C ARG A 127 1.91 8.99 11.81
N GLY A 128 0.73 8.80 12.41
CA GLY A 128 -0.47 9.58 12.13
C GLY A 128 -1.27 9.10 10.91
N ALA A 129 -1.18 7.81 10.55
CA ALA A 129 -1.99 7.27 9.46
C ALA A 129 -3.50 7.43 9.75
N PRO A 130 -4.30 7.85 8.75
CA PRO A 130 -5.73 8.12 8.95
C PRO A 130 -6.52 6.82 9.20
N LEU A 131 -7.17 6.73 10.37
CA LEU A 131 -7.94 5.54 10.78
C LEU A 131 -9.33 5.45 10.14
N HIS A 132 -9.89 6.57 9.68
CA HIS A 132 -11.26 6.66 9.17
C HIS A 132 -11.33 6.93 7.67
N ARG A 133 -10.21 6.88 6.94
CA ARG A 133 -10.22 7.04 5.49
C ARG A 133 -10.89 5.82 4.84
N LEU A 134 -11.78 6.07 3.90
CA LEU A 134 -12.41 5.01 3.12
C LEU A 134 -11.46 4.45 2.06
N GLU A 135 -11.60 3.16 1.75
CA GLU A 135 -10.88 2.53 0.64
C GLU A 135 -11.18 3.29 -0.68
N TYR A 136 -10.15 3.65 -1.45
CA TYR A 136 -10.23 4.50 -2.66
C TYR A 136 -10.79 5.93 -2.48
N ASP A 137 -10.75 6.49 -1.27
CA ASP A 137 -11.16 7.88 -1.05
C ASP A 137 -10.32 8.86 -1.88
N GLY A 138 -10.99 9.74 -2.64
CA GLY A 138 -10.34 10.75 -3.48
C GLY A 138 -9.61 10.27 -4.74
N THR A 139 -9.67 8.99 -5.14
CA THR A 139 -8.82 8.44 -6.22
C THR A 139 -9.55 8.22 -7.55
N ALA A 140 -10.85 7.94 -7.52
CA ALA A 140 -11.71 7.72 -8.69
C ALA A 140 -13.17 7.98 -8.30
N PRO A 141 -14.12 8.07 -9.25
CA PRO A 141 -15.52 8.14 -8.87
C PRO A 141 -15.90 6.86 -8.11
N MET A 142 -16.09 6.97 -6.80
CA MET A 142 -16.37 5.87 -5.88
C MET A 142 -17.37 4.83 -6.44
N TRP A 143 -18.35 5.30 -7.25
CA TRP A 143 -19.34 4.47 -7.93
C TRP A 143 -18.79 3.39 -8.88
N SER A 144 -17.62 3.59 -9.52
CA SER A 144 -17.02 2.59 -10.42
C SER A 144 -16.54 1.35 -9.68
N VAL A 145 -16.11 1.50 -8.43
CA VAL A 145 -15.66 0.41 -7.56
C VAL A 145 -16.82 -0.15 -6.73
N LEU A 146 -17.78 0.70 -6.34
CA LEU A 146 -18.94 0.29 -5.54
C LEU A 146 -19.87 -0.70 -6.24
N GLY A 147 -20.08 -0.55 -7.56
CA GLY A 147 -20.95 -1.45 -8.34
C GLY A 147 -20.41 -2.89 -8.46
N LEU A 148 -19.12 -3.09 -8.19
CA LEU A 148 -18.43 -4.37 -8.35
C LEU A 148 -18.20 -5.11 -7.03
N ARG A 149 -18.49 -4.49 -5.88
CA ARG A 149 -18.21 -5.09 -4.57
C ARG A 149 -19.47 -5.46 -3.81
N SER A 150 -19.50 -6.71 -3.34
CA SER A 150 -20.56 -7.22 -2.46
C SER A 150 -20.65 -6.45 -1.15
N ARG A 151 -19.53 -5.94 -0.61
CA ARG A 151 -19.48 -5.04 0.56
C ARG A 151 -19.24 -3.58 0.18
N GLY A 152 -19.56 -2.65 1.08
CA GLY A 152 -19.17 -1.24 0.92
C GLY A 152 -17.66 -1.06 1.06
N LEU A 153 -17.15 0.04 0.50
CA LEU A 153 -15.79 0.50 0.78
C LEU A 153 -15.81 1.06 2.20
N GLY A 154 -14.93 0.55 3.05
CA GLY A 154 -14.92 0.86 4.48
C GLY A 154 -13.58 1.40 4.94
N SER A 155 -13.52 1.71 6.24
CA SER A 155 -12.26 2.05 6.90
C SER A 155 -11.33 0.83 7.01
N PRO A 156 -10.04 1.01 7.37
CA PRO A 156 -9.13 -0.09 7.67
C PRO A 156 -9.70 -1.09 8.70
N LEU A 157 -10.49 -0.61 9.66
CA LEU A 157 -11.18 -1.47 10.63
C LEU A 157 -12.23 -2.36 9.96
N HIS A 158 -13.00 -1.85 8.99
CA HIS A 158 -13.94 -2.66 8.22
C HIS A 158 -13.23 -3.79 7.46
N ASN A 159 -12.04 -3.52 6.91
CA ASN A 159 -11.24 -4.51 6.20
C ASN A 159 -10.71 -5.59 7.16
N ALA A 160 -10.20 -5.18 8.33
CA ALA A 160 -9.71 -6.11 9.34
C ALA A 160 -10.81 -7.07 9.81
N ILE A 161 -12.03 -6.56 10.05
CA ILE A 161 -13.18 -7.36 10.46
C ILE A 161 -13.66 -8.28 9.33
N ALA A 162 -13.75 -7.78 8.09
CA ALA A 162 -14.15 -8.58 6.94
C ALA A 162 -13.20 -9.78 6.69
N GLN A 163 -11.90 -9.56 6.85
CA GLN A 163 -10.90 -10.63 6.77
C GLN A 163 -10.88 -11.52 8.02
N GLY A 164 -11.40 -11.04 9.16
CA GLY A 164 -11.36 -11.73 10.45
C GLY A 164 -10.01 -11.65 11.15
N LYS A 165 -9.23 -10.60 10.89
CA LYS A 165 -7.96 -10.32 11.56
C LYS A 165 -8.23 -9.63 12.89
N VAL A 166 -8.59 -10.44 13.89
CA VAL A 166 -8.99 -9.97 15.24
C VAL A 166 -7.87 -9.17 15.90
N ASP A 167 -6.61 -9.62 15.80
CA ASP A 167 -5.47 -8.94 16.42
C ASP A 167 -5.22 -7.54 15.80
N VAL A 168 -5.38 -7.42 14.48
CA VAL A 168 -5.26 -6.15 13.76
C VAL A 168 -6.44 -5.24 14.10
N ALA A 169 -7.66 -5.78 14.20
CA ALA A 169 -8.83 -5.03 14.62
C ALA A 169 -8.68 -4.50 16.05
N SER A 170 -8.17 -5.30 16.99
CA SER A 170 -7.84 -4.86 18.36
C SER A 170 -6.83 -3.73 18.33
N THR A 171 -5.76 -3.89 17.55
CA THR A 171 -4.72 -2.87 17.40
C THR A 171 -5.28 -1.55 16.88
N LEU A 172 -6.16 -1.58 15.88
CA LEU A 172 -6.80 -0.38 15.33
C LEU A 172 -7.73 0.29 16.36
N LEU A 173 -8.49 -0.49 17.15
CA LEU A 173 -9.33 0.05 18.22
C LEU A 173 -8.50 0.67 19.34
N ASP A 174 -7.39 0.02 19.74
CA ASP A 174 -6.44 0.55 20.72
C ASP A 174 -5.82 1.87 20.22
N GLY A 175 -5.64 2.02 18.90
CA GLY A 175 -5.20 3.24 18.24
C GLY A 175 -6.28 4.34 18.10
N GLY A 176 -7.52 4.09 18.53
CA GLY A 176 -8.62 5.05 18.47
C GLY A 176 -9.47 4.99 17.19
N ALA A 177 -9.45 3.89 16.46
CA ALA A 177 -10.39 3.67 15.36
C ALA A 177 -11.82 3.62 15.89
N ASP A 178 -12.75 4.29 15.20
CA ASP A 178 -14.15 4.37 15.62
C ASP A 178 -14.92 3.14 15.07
N PRO A 179 -15.43 2.24 15.93
CA PRO A 179 -16.19 1.07 15.51
C PRO A 179 -17.58 1.41 14.93
N ASP A 180 -18.11 2.59 15.25
CA ASP A 180 -19.42 3.07 14.79
C ASP A 180 -19.31 3.91 13.49
N PHE A 181 -18.08 4.11 12.98
CA PHE A 181 -17.87 4.66 11.65
C PHE A 181 -18.55 3.78 10.59
N VAL A 182 -19.17 4.42 9.59
CA VAL A 182 -19.96 3.72 8.57
C VAL A 182 -19.22 3.63 7.24
N ASP A 183 -19.36 2.49 6.58
CA ASP A 183 -18.91 2.29 5.20
C ASP A 183 -19.79 3.06 4.19
N THR A 184 -19.43 3.00 2.91
CA THR A 184 -20.21 3.63 1.83
C THR A 184 -21.65 3.09 1.66
N LYS A 185 -21.99 1.97 2.29
CA LYS A 185 -23.35 1.38 2.30
C LYS A 185 -24.09 1.68 3.62
N GLY A 186 -23.51 2.51 4.49
CA GLY A 186 -24.09 2.88 5.78
C GLY A 186 -23.97 1.79 6.85
N LYS A 187 -23.12 0.79 6.66
CA LYS A 187 -22.93 -0.31 7.63
C LYS A 187 -21.78 0.01 8.57
N THR A 188 -21.97 -0.29 9.85
CA THR A 188 -20.90 -0.23 10.86
C THR A 188 -20.05 -1.49 10.84
N CYS A 189 -18.91 -1.48 11.54
CA CYS A 189 -18.09 -2.68 11.74
C CYS A 189 -18.87 -3.80 12.47
N ARG A 190 -19.80 -3.44 13.36
CA ARG A 190 -20.69 -4.37 14.07
C ARG A 190 -21.66 -5.07 13.12
N ASP A 191 -22.21 -4.34 12.16
CA ASP A 191 -23.12 -4.90 11.15
C ASP A 191 -22.38 -5.88 10.23
N LEU A 192 -21.15 -5.54 9.85
CA LEU A 192 -20.29 -6.45 9.08
C LEU A 192 -19.91 -7.72 9.87
N ALA A 193 -19.58 -7.59 11.15
CA ALA A 193 -19.27 -8.75 12.00
C ALA A 193 -20.47 -9.73 12.05
N ARG A 194 -21.70 -9.20 12.10
CA ARG A 194 -22.94 -9.98 12.03
C ARG A 194 -23.12 -10.73 10.73
N GLU A 195 -22.94 -10.04 9.61
CA GLU A 195 -23.10 -10.65 8.28
C GLU A 195 -22.03 -11.69 7.97
N SER A 196 -20.83 -11.53 8.52
CA SER A 196 -19.67 -12.36 8.22
C SER A 196 -19.60 -13.65 9.06
N SER A 197 -20.51 -13.87 10.01
CA SER A 197 -20.45 -14.96 11.00
C SER A 197 -19.12 -15.04 11.79
N LYS A 198 -18.41 -13.91 11.94
CA LYS A 198 -17.09 -13.84 12.57
C LYS A 198 -17.24 -13.70 14.09
N THR A 199 -17.50 -14.78 14.80
CA THR A 199 -17.74 -14.80 16.26
C THR A 199 -16.67 -14.07 17.09
N ALA A 200 -15.40 -14.15 16.72
CA ALA A 200 -14.34 -13.44 17.43
C ALA A 200 -14.38 -11.91 17.25
N ALA A 201 -14.89 -11.42 16.11
CA ALA A 201 -15.10 -10.00 15.89
C ALA A 201 -16.28 -9.44 16.70
N PHE A 202 -17.28 -10.27 17.01
CA PHE A 202 -18.38 -9.88 17.90
C PHE A 202 -17.90 -9.57 19.31
N THR A 203 -17.15 -10.51 19.91
CA THR A 203 -16.63 -10.35 21.25
C THR A 203 -15.73 -9.12 21.37
N LEU A 204 -14.95 -8.84 20.33
CA LEU A 204 -14.05 -7.69 20.27
C LEU A 204 -14.79 -6.34 20.20
N LEU A 205 -15.97 -6.29 19.57
CA LEU A 205 -16.78 -5.06 19.46
C LEU A 205 -17.77 -4.88 20.62
N GLY A 206 -17.67 -5.71 21.66
CA GLY A 206 -18.51 -5.68 22.86
C GLY A 206 -19.94 -6.20 22.64
N LEU A 207 -20.13 -7.12 21.68
CA LEU A 207 -21.38 -7.81 21.38
C LEU A 207 -21.32 -9.28 21.84
#